data_AF-A0A829GE41-F1
#
_entry.id   AF-A0A829GE41-F1
#
_cell.length_a   1.000
_cell.length_b   1.000
_cell.length_c   1.000
_cell.angle_alpha   90.00
_cell.angle_beta   90.00
_cell.angle_gamma   90.00
#
_symmetry.space_group_name_H-M   'P 1'
#
loop_
_entity.id
_entity.type
_entity.pdbx_description
1 polymer ?
#
loop_
_entity_poly.entity_id
_entity_poly.type
_entity_poly.pdbx_seq_one_letter_code
_entity_poly.pdbx_strand_id
1 'polypeptide(L)'
;NQRSGSFEPLTKLWHGDTNKRIVLGLITSKFPELEDEDAVIKRINAATEYVPLTNLALSTQCGFASTEEGNKVTEDDQWAKLALVQKIAKRVWADA
;
A
#
# COMPACT_ATOMS: atom_id res chain seq x y z
N ASN A 1 -12.04 -7.81 -4.30
CA ASN A 1 -11.96 -6.34 -4.17
C ASN A 1 -11.77 -5.67 -5.53
N GLN A 2 -12.87 -5.33 -6.22
CA GLN A 2 -12.90 -4.63 -7.52
C GLN A 2 -12.74 -3.09 -7.41
N ARG A 3 -12.40 -2.56 -6.22
CA ARG A 3 -12.34 -1.11 -5.95
C ARG A 3 -11.00 -0.46 -6.29
N SER A 4 -10.06 -1.19 -6.86
CA SER A 4 -8.75 -0.67 -7.16
C SER A 4 -8.71 -0.15 -8.60
N GLY A 5 -8.79 1.17 -8.77
CA GLY A 5 -8.59 1.81 -10.07
C GLY A 5 -7.20 1.54 -10.68
N SER A 6 -6.97 2.01 -11.90
CA SER A 6 -5.68 1.95 -12.58
C SER A 6 -4.65 2.87 -11.92
N PHE A 7 -3.35 2.64 -12.20
CA PHE A 7 -2.25 3.50 -11.75
C PHE A 7 -1.93 4.64 -12.71
N GLU A 8 -2.67 4.78 -13.81
CA GLU A 8 -2.49 5.87 -14.79
C GLU A 8 -2.43 7.29 -14.17
N PRO A 9 -3.18 7.63 -13.11
CA PRO A 9 -3.05 8.94 -12.48
C PRO A 9 -1.69 9.22 -11.83
N LEU A 10 -0.89 8.18 -11.53
CA LEU A 10 0.41 8.34 -10.86
C LEU A 10 1.37 9.19 -11.68
N THR A 11 1.35 9.07 -13.02
CA THR A 11 2.19 9.88 -13.91
C THR A 11 1.92 11.37 -13.76
N LYS A 12 0.65 11.75 -13.56
CA LYS A 12 0.27 13.16 -13.34
C LYS A 12 0.71 13.68 -11.98
N LEU A 13 0.68 12.83 -10.95
CA LEU A 13 1.13 13.19 -9.59
C LEU A 13 2.65 13.34 -9.51
N TRP A 14 3.36 12.34 -10.05
CA TRP A 14 4.81 12.32 -10.05
C TRP A 14 5.39 13.39 -10.97
N HIS A 15 4.89 13.49 -12.20
CA HIS A 15 5.27 14.50 -13.19
C HIS A 15 6.81 14.61 -13.38
N GLY A 16 7.52 13.48 -13.28
CA GLY A 16 8.97 13.43 -13.42
C GLY A 16 9.78 14.02 -12.26
N ASP A 17 9.15 14.44 -11.17
CA ASP A 17 9.83 15.05 -10.03
C ASP A 17 10.46 13.97 -9.14
N THR A 18 11.79 13.86 -9.20
CA THR A 18 12.55 12.87 -8.43
C THR A 18 12.50 13.10 -6.93
N ASN A 19 12.13 14.31 -6.47
CA ASN A 19 12.00 14.63 -5.05
C ASN A 19 10.63 14.23 -4.46
N LYS A 20 9.66 13.87 -5.32
CA LYS A 20 8.34 13.41 -4.86
C LYS A 20 8.37 11.92 -4.57
N ARG A 21 7.81 11.54 -3.42
CA ARG A 21 7.52 10.15 -3.08
C ARG A 21 6.01 9.93 -3.02
N ILE A 22 5.53 8.86 -3.63
CA ILE A 22 4.11 8.48 -3.65
C ILE A 22 3.95 7.22 -2.81
N VAL A 23 3.01 7.27 -1.86
CA VAL A 23 2.71 6.15 -0.97
C VAL A 23 1.48 5.41 -1.50
N LEU A 24 1.65 4.12 -1.79
CA LEU A 24 0.59 3.25 -2.29
C LEU A 24 -0.14 2.60 -1.10
N GLY A 25 -1.38 3.03 -0.86
CA GLY A 25 -2.27 2.39 0.12
C GLY A 25 -2.84 1.08 -0.41
N LEU A 26 -2.09 -0.03 -0.29
CA LEU A 26 -2.47 -1.33 -0.86
C LEU A 26 -2.95 -2.34 0.18
N ILE A 27 -2.70 -2.08 1.47
CA ILE A 27 -3.18 -2.90 2.59
C ILE A 27 -4.46 -2.27 3.14
N THR A 28 -5.57 -3.00 3.20
CA THR A 28 -6.83 -2.46 3.73
C THR A 28 -6.76 -2.27 5.24
N SER A 29 -7.32 -1.16 5.72
CA SER A 29 -7.47 -0.89 7.17
C SER A 29 -8.88 -1.21 7.69
N LYS A 30 -9.74 -1.80 6.85
CA LYS A 30 -11.18 -1.97 7.14
C LYS A 30 -11.57 -3.38 7.55
N PHE A 31 -10.82 -4.37 7.08
CA PHE A 31 -11.11 -5.78 7.25
C PHE A 31 -9.91 -6.48 7.89
N PRO A 32 -10.11 -7.45 8.80
CA PRO A 32 -9.04 -8.08 9.55
C PRO A 32 -8.15 -8.98 8.68
N GLU A 33 -8.67 -9.50 7.57
CA GLU A 33 -7.94 -10.43 6.71
C GLU A 33 -6.66 -9.80 6.15
N LEU A 34 -5.58 -10.56 6.23
CA LEU A 34 -4.30 -10.19 5.64
C LEU A 34 -4.35 -10.35 4.12
N GLU A 35 -3.74 -9.38 3.45
CA GLU A 35 -3.55 -9.40 2.01
C GLU A 35 -2.53 -10.47 1.61
N ASP A 36 -2.75 -11.04 0.42
CA ASP A 36 -1.77 -11.91 -0.22
C ASP A 36 -0.53 -11.09 -0.61
N GLU A 37 0.63 -11.48 -0.08
CA GLU A 37 1.89 -10.75 -0.28
C GLU A 37 2.26 -10.61 -1.76
N ASP A 38 2.15 -11.70 -2.51
CA ASP A 38 2.59 -11.73 -3.90
C ASP A 38 1.65 -10.91 -4.79
N ALA A 39 0.34 -10.88 -4.48
CA ALA A 39 -0.62 -9.99 -5.12
C ALA A 39 -0.32 -8.51 -4.85
N VAL A 40 0.09 -8.15 -3.63
CA VAL A 40 0.49 -6.77 -3.29
C VAL A 40 1.78 -6.40 -4.03
N ILE A 41 2.79 -7.27 -4.03
CA ILE A 41 4.05 -7.05 -4.77
C ILE A 41 3.77 -6.89 -6.27
N LYS A 42 2.89 -7.72 -6.84
CA LYS A 42 2.47 -7.57 -8.24
C LYS A 42 1.83 -6.21 -8.52
N ARG A 43 1.02 -5.68 -7.60
CA ARG A 43 0.47 -4.32 -7.73
C ARG A 43 1.54 -3.24 -7.61
N ILE A 44 2.52 -3.40 -6.72
CA ILE A 44 3.64 -2.46 -6.62
C ILE A 44 4.42 -2.45 -7.94
N ASN A 45 4.74 -3.62 -8.50
CA ASN A 45 5.43 -3.74 -9.79
C ASN A 45 4.63 -3.09 -10.93
N ALA A 46 3.30 -3.28 -10.97
CA ALA A 46 2.46 -2.59 -11.95
C ALA A 46 2.51 -1.05 -11.82
N ALA A 47 2.66 -0.51 -10.60
CA ALA A 47 2.85 0.92 -10.40
C ALA A 47 4.22 1.41 -10.93
N THR A 48 5.23 0.53 -11.01
CA THR A 48 6.55 0.89 -11.53
C THR A 48 6.57 1.22 -13.02
N GLU A 49 5.54 0.82 -13.77
CA GLU A 49 5.34 1.23 -15.16
C GLU A 49 5.08 2.74 -15.29
N TYR A 50 4.66 3.40 -14.21
CA TYR A 50 4.27 4.81 -14.20
C TYR A 50 5.23 5.72 -13.40
N VAL A 51 5.85 5.18 -12.35
CA VAL A 51 6.71 5.91 -11.40
C VAL A 51 7.86 5.00 -10.95
N PRO A 52 9.13 5.46 -10.93
CA PRO A 52 10.25 4.64 -10.48
C PRO A 52 10.03 4.07 -9.07
N LEU A 53 10.48 2.83 -8.84
CA LEU A 53 10.32 2.15 -7.53
C LEU A 53 10.92 2.95 -6.36
N THR A 54 12.02 3.69 -6.62
CA THR A 54 12.69 4.58 -5.66
C THR A 54 11.79 5.71 -5.16
N ASN A 55 10.77 6.08 -5.94
CA ASN A 55 9.80 7.12 -5.65
C ASN A 55 8.48 6.56 -5.10
N LEU A 56 8.42 5.25 -4.85
CA LEU A 56 7.24 4.58 -4.29
C LEU A 56 7.48 4.16 -2.83
N ALA A 57 6.38 3.96 -2.11
CA ALA A 57 6.33 3.37 -0.78
C ALA A 57 5.02 2.61 -0.60
N LEU A 58 4.94 1.77 0.43
CA LEU A 58 3.75 0.98 0.76
C LEU A 58 3.17 1.44 2.10
N SER A 59 1.84 1.53 2.18
CA SER A 59 1.11 1.75 3.43
C SER A 59 -0.21 0.99 3.45
N THR A 60 -0.91 1.11 4.58
CA THR A 60 -2.35 0.88 4.63
C THR A 60 -3.11 1.93 3.82
N GLN A 61 -4.35 1.62 3.42
CA GLN A 61 -5.24 2.49 2.68
C GLN A 61 -5.65 3.73 3.48
N CYS A 62 -5.79 3.59 4.79
CA CYS A 62 -6.10 4.65 5.74
C CYS A 62 -5.55 4.24 7.12
N GLY A 63 -5.76 5.08 8.13
CA GLY A 63 -5.59 4.66 9.53
C GLY A 63 -6.63 3.62 9.95
N PHE A 64 -6.41 3.01 11.11
CA PHE A 64 -7.30 2.01 11.71
C PHE A 64 -8.45 2.62 12.53
N ALA A 65 -8.39 3.93 12.79
CA ALA A 65 -9.43 4.65 13.52
C ALA A 65 -10.82 4.42 12.88
N SER A 66 -11.78 4.04 13.71
CA SER A 66 -13.15 3.71 13.32
C SER A 66 -13.89 4.93 12.78
N THR A 67 -14.44 4.81 11.57
CA THR A 67 -15.58 5.64 11.12
C THR A 67 -16.87 5.11 11.76
N GLU A 68 -17.97 5.88 11.72
CA GLU A 68 -19.31 5.57 12.28
C GLU A 68 -19.80 4.12 12.03
N GLU A 69 -19.36 3.46 10.96
CA GLU A 69 -19.72 2.07 10.63
C GLU A 69 -18.92 0.97 11.38
N GLY A 70 -17.88 1.35 12.14
CA GLY A 70 -17.05 0.44 12.94
C GLY A 70 -16.14 -0.47 12.08
N ASN A 71 -14.83 -0.22 12.08
CA ASN A 71 -13.88 -1.19 11.55
C ASN A 71 -13.82 -2.39 12.51
N LYS A 72 -14.16 -3.59 12.03
CA LYS A 72 -14.00 -4.85 12.80
C LYS A 72 -12.55 -5.34 12.77
N VAL A 73 -11.61 -4.47 13.15
CA VAL A 73 -10.17 -4.74 13.13
C VAL A 73 -9.67 -4.61 14.56
N THR A 74 -9.27 -5.73 15.16
CA THR A 74 -8.73 -5.77 16.53
C THR A 74 -7.32 -5.18 16.57
N GLU A 75 -6.79 -4.88 17.75
CA GLU A 75 -5.40 -4.42 17.89
C GLU A 75 -4.40 -5.42 17.30
N ASP A 76 -4.62 -6.72 17.53
CA ASP A 76 -3.79 -7.79 16.96
C ASP A 76 -3.82 -7.78 15.42
N ASP A 77 -5.00 -7.55 14.83
CA ASP A 77 -5.13 -7.42 13.37
C ASP A 77 -4.37 -6.19 12.85
N GLN A 78 -4.38 -5.08 13.59
CA GLN A 78 -3.62 -3.88 13.22
C GLN A 78 -2.12 -4.17 13.21
N TRP A 79 -1.61 -4.81 14.26
CA TRP A 79 -0.20 -5.20 14.34
C TRP A 79 0.18 -6.20 13.25
N ALA A 80 -0.67 -7.19 12.98
CA ALA A 80 -0.47 -8.15 11.90
C ALA A 80 -0.39 -7.45 10.53
N LYS A 81 -1.24 -6.44 10.28
CA LYS A 81 -1.19 -5.65 9.05
C LYS A 81 0.06 -4.78 8.95
N LEU A 82 0.51 -4.17 10.04
CA LEU A 82 1.77 -3.40 10.05
C LEU A 82 2.98 -4.32 9.83
N ALA A 83 2.98 -5.50 10.43
CA ALA A 83 4.00 -6.52 10.19
C ALA A 83 4.01 -6.97 8.72
N LEU A 84 2.83 -7.13 8.10
CA LEU A 84 2.70 -7.44 6.68
C LEU A 84 3.28 -6.32 5.79
N VAL A 85 2.96 -5.05 6.08
CA VAL A 85 3.56 -3.89 5.39
C VAL A 85 5.09 -3.95 5.47
N GLN A 86 5.64 -4.14 6.67
CA GLN A 86 7.10 -4.23 6.84
C GLN A 86 7.71 -5.41 6.09
N LYS A 87 7.06 -6.58 6.14
CA LYS A 87 7.52 -7.79 5.47
C LYS A 87 7.59 -7.60 3.95
N ILE A 88 6.54 -7.04 3.35
CA ILE A 88 6.50 -6.74 1.92
C ILE A 88 7.54 -5.66 1.59
N ALA A 89 7.67 -4.62 2.42
CA ALA A 89 8.64 -3.56 2.20
C ALA A 89 10.08 -4.12 2.09
N LYS A 90 10.49 -4.99 3.02
CA LYS A 90 11.79 -5.66 3.01
C LYS A 90 12.03 -6.59 1.80
N ARG A 91 10.96 -7.11 1.20
CA ARG A 91 11.04 -7.94 -0.02
C ARG A 91 11.22 -7.09 -1.29
N VAL A 92 10.72 -5.85 -1.29
CA VAL A 92 10.65 -5.00 -2.48
C VAL A 92 11.76 -3.94 -2.51
N TRP A 93 12.09 -3.36 -1.36
CA TRP A 93 13.09 -2.30 -1.22
C TRP A 93 14.29 -2.81 -0.42
N ALA A 94 15.50 -2.60 -0.94
CA ALA A 94 16.74 -3.06 -0.31
C ALA A 94 17.15 -2.24 0.93
N ASP A 95 16.59 -1.04 1.08
CA ASP A 95 16.84 -0.08 2.17
C ASP A 95 15.76 -0.09 3.26
N ALA A 96 14.86 -1.09 3.25
CA ALA A 96 13.75 -1.24 4.19
C ALA A 96 14.05 -2.12 5.42
#